data_AF-A0AAX6HXJ2-F1
#
_entry.id   AF-A0AAX6HXJ2-F1
#
_cell.length_a   1.000
_cell.length_b   1.000
_cell.length_c   1.000
_cell.angle_alpha   90.00
_cell.angle_beta   90.00
_cell.angle_gamma   90.00
#
_symmetry.space_group_name_H-M   'P 1'
#
loop_
_entity.id
_entity.type
_entity.pdbx_description
1 polymer ?
#
loop_
_entity_poly.entity_id
_entity_poly.type
_entity_poly.pdbx_seq_one_letter_code
_entity_poly.pdbx_strand_id
1 'polypeptide(L)'
;MAKRAQSENLPADVSSLVEQLERHCLAPDGSYLSKPAYSDLLKAKEEMSRERTRYLEAMAVYAEAMAVVEQYQQAAAASHLGGGFRDHQGLYSHGLSCSPQIYESLEHRLVVAEAAQRLRLPLISKDGEIHEEEIEKCSMMSRNSLDSTATSITPSLSSNSTSYNNSFTSNSADMSHITLPPNNADASEPRVGGVPNCFLGVTSSFLRQVQQEQPAMNVDMLEYQRSIVQEIESRLEAKCDTLGDIFLADEIESSPVGQISSARLPERVKLIIEEVEREESVLLEDLYSMDRKFVEHYNVLEQILGVLIKFVKDLKLQHQHHYDELKKGWLCKRCQTMNAKLRVLEHLLLRDTYTKESVPALHRIRKYLLEATEEASIAYNKAVTRLREYQGVDPHFDTIARQYHEIVKKLEGMQWTIHQVEIDLKRSLEHAES
;
A
#
# COMPACT_ATOMS: atom_id res chain seq x y z
N MET A 1 -2.00 6.62 32.77
CA MET A 1 -3.19 6.76 33.66
C MET A 1 -3.92 8.05 33.28
N ALA A 2 -4.93 7.95 32.42
CA ALA A 2 -5.97 8.94 32.04
C ALA A 2 -6.52 8.43 30.70
N LYS A 3 -7.79 8.11 30.44
CA LYS A 3 -9.08 8.46 31.02
C LYS A 3 -9.96 7.20 31.03
N ARG A 4 -10.48 6.81 32.19
CA ARG A 4 -11.58 5.83 32.34
C ARG A 4 -12.83 6.54 32.86
N ALA A 5 -13.09 7.75 32.37
CA ALA A 5 -14.04 8.69 32.96
C ALA A 5 -15.29 8.97 32.10
N GLN A 6 -15.61 8.10 31.14
CA GLN A 6 -16.84 8.21 30.35
C GLN A 6 -17.44 6.83 30.09
N SER A 7 -17.83 6.14 31.15
CA SER A 7 -18.58 4.88 31.06
C SER A 7 -19.68 4.80 32.12
N GLU A 8 -20.27 5.94 32.50
CA GLU A 8 -21.31 5.96 33.55
C GLU A 8 -22.75 6.05 33.01
N ASN A 9 -22.98 6.18 31.69
CA ASN A 9 -24.36 6.33 31.16
C ASN A 9 -24.61 5.68 29.78
N LEU A 10 -24.00 4.54 29.47
CA LEU A 10 -24.27 3.80 28.22
C LEU A 10 -25.09 2.53 28.51
N PRO A 11 -26.09 2.18 27.67
CA PRO A 11 -26.84 0.93 27.80
C PRO A 11 -25.89 -0.27 27.91
N ALA A 12 -26.26 -1.29 28.70
CA ALA A 12 -25.42 -2.46 28.96
C ALA A 12 -24.92 -3.14 27.66
N ASP A 13 -25.75 -3.13 26.62
CA ASP A 13 -25.43 -3.69 25.31
C ASP A 13 -24.35 -2.91 24.56
N VAL A 14 -24.37 -1.57 24.65
CA VAL A 14 -23.36 -0.71 24.02
C VAL A 14 -22.03 -0.82 24.76
N SER A 15 -22.08 -0.96 26.08
CA SER A 15 -20.90 -1.18 26.92
C SER A 15 -20.22 -2.52 26.60
N SER A 16 -21.01 -3.58 26.40
CA SER A 16 -20.54 -4.91 25.97
C SER A 16 -19.89 -4.88 24.58
N LEU A 17 -20.50 -4.15 23.63
CA LEU A 17 -19.97 -3.98 22.28
C LEU A 17 -18.63 -3.22 22.28
N VAL A 18 -18.53 -2.15 23.06
CA VAL A 18 -17.30 -1.36 23.20
C VAL A 18 -16.20 -2.20 23.82
N GLU A 19 -16.47 -3.01 24.85
CA GLU A 19 -15.48 -3.94 25.38
C GLU A 19 -15.04 -5.01 24.37
N GLN A 20 -15.95 -5.54 23.55
CA GLN A 20 -15.59 -6.48 22.49
C GLN A 20 -14.72 -5.83 21.42
N LEU A 21 -15.02 -4.59 21.03
CA LEU A 21 -14.22 -3.82 20.08
C LEU A 21 -12.84 -3.46 20.66
N GLU A 22 -12.77 -3.05 21.92
CA GLU A 22 -11.50 -2.80 22.62
C GLU A 22 -10.63 -4.07 22.70
N ARG A 23 -11.24 -5.23 22.99
CA ARG A 23 -10.52 -6.50 23.05
C ARG A 23 -10.02 -6.99 21.70
N HIS A 24 -10.82 -6.88 20.64
CA HIS A 24 -10.50 -7.52 19.35
C HIS A 24 -9.94 -6.58 18.30
N CYS A 25 -10.44 -5.35 18.22
CA CYS A 25 -10.21 -4.46 17.09
C CYS A 25 -9.34 -3.25 17.42
N LEU A 26 -9.34 -2.79 18.68
CA LEU A 26 -8.67 -1.54 19.05
C LEU A 26 -7.34 -1.76 19.79
N ALA A 27 -6.53 -0.71 19.79
CA ALA A 27 -5.22 -0.66 20.42
C ALA A 27 -5.32 -0.58 21.95
N PRO A 28 -4.42 -1.25 22.69
CA PRO A 28 -4.46 -1.34 24.15
C PRO A 28 -4.02 -0.05 24.89
N ASP A 29 -3.63 0.99 24.15
CA ASP A 29 -3.16 2.27 24.68
C ASP A 29 -4.31 3.26 24.96
N GLY A 30 -5.56 2.87 24.69
CA GLY A 30 -6.75 3.73 24.88
C GLY A 30 -6.90 4.79 23.79
N SER A 31 -6.16 4.68 22.68
CA SER A 31 -6.25 5.61 21.54
C SER A 31 -7.47 5.38 20.63
N TYR A 32 -8.25 4.33 20.89
CA TYR A 32 -9.36 3.85 20.03
C TYR A 32 -8.96 3.66 18.56
N LEU A 33 -7.67 3.49 18.27
CA LEU A 33 -7.16 3.17 16.94
C LEU A 33 -7.29 1.67 16.67
N SER A 34 -7.47 1.28 15.42
CA SER A 34 -7.44 -0.13 15.06
C SER A 34 -6.04 -0.73 15.33
N LYS A 35 -5.98 -1.98 15.80
CA LYS A 35 -4.71 -2.69 16.02
C LYS A 35 -3.71 -2.61 14.85
N PRO A 36 -4.10 -2.79 13.57
CA PRO A 36 -3.16 -2.64 12.47
C PRO A 36 -2.64 -1.20 12.34
N ALA A 37 -3.51 -0.20 12.43
CA ALA A 37 -3.10 1.21 12.34
C ALA A 37 -2.15 1.60 13.49
N TYR A 38 -2.40 1.11 14.71
CA TYR A 38 -1.49 1.31 15.84
C TYR A 38 -0.13 0.63 15.60
N SER A 39 -0.12 -0.58 15.06
CA SER A 39 1.14 -1.29 14.74
C SER A 39 1.95 -0.58 13.66
N ASP A 40 1.29 0.00 12.66
CA ASP A 40 1.94 0.76 11.59
C ASP A 40 2.49 2.10 12.11
N LEU A 41 1.76 2.78 13.00
CA LEU A 41 2.24 3.98 13.67
C LEU A 41 3.44 3.71 14.57
N LEU A 42 3.45 2.58 15.28
CA LEU A 42 4.57 2.20 16.14
C LEU A 42 5.82 1.90 15.31
N LYS A 43 5.67 1.19 14.18
CA LYS A 43 6.76 0.98 13.20
C LYS A 43 7.25 2.30 12.61
N ALA A 44 6.35 3.20 12.22
CA ALA A 44 6.71 4.51 11.68
C ALA A 44 7.47 5.35 12.71
N LYS A 45 7.08 5.29 13.99
CA LYS A 45 7.79 5.95 15.09
C LYS A 45 9.20 5.38 15.29
N GLU A 46 9.36 4.06 15.19
CA GLU A 46 10.65 3.39 15.27
C GLU A 46 11.54 3.67 14.04
N GLU A 47 10.96 3.77 12.85
CA GLU A 47 11.67 4.20 11.64
C GLU A 47 12.15 5.64 11.76
N MET A 48 11.28 6.54 12.25
CA MET A 48 11.63 7.94 12.47
C MET A 48 12.74 8.09 13.52
N SER A 49 12.69 7.32 14.62
CA SER A 49 13.74 7.36 15.64
C SER A 49 15.08 6.85 15.12
N ARG A 50 15.09 5.77 14.31
CA ARG A 50 16.30 5.26 13.64
C ARG A 50 16.85 6.24 12.61
N GLU A 51 16.00 6.91 11.83
CA GLU A 51 16.47 7.91 10.86
C GLU A 51 17.04 9.13 11.59
N ARG A 52 16.48 9.48 12.74
CA ARG A 52 17.02 10.53 13.61
C ARG A 52 18.40 10.19 14.16
N THR A 53 18.65 8.96 14.61
CA THR A 53 20.00 8.59 15.10
C THR A 53 21.03 8.65 13.97
N ARG A 54 20.67 8.18 12.77
CA ARG A 54 21.51 8.31 11.57
C ARG A 54 21.80 9.76 11.20
N TYR A 55 20.82 10.65 11.36
CA TYR A 55 21.02 12.08 11.15
C TYR A 55 22.04 12.66 12.15
N LEU A 56 21.94 12.30 13.43
CA LEU A 56 22.90 12.75 14.44
C LEU A 56 24.32 12.23 14.16
N GLU A 57 24.46 10.97 13.73
CA GLU A 57 25.73 10.40 13.29
C GLU A 57 26.28 11.14 12.07
N ALA A 58 25.44 11.41 11.06
CA ALA A 58 25.84 12.17 9.88
C ALA A 58 26.24 13.61 10.22
N MET A 59 25.59 14.23 11.20
CA MET A 59 25.95 15.57 11.68
C MET A 59 27.31 15.57 12.40
N ALA A 60 27.61 14.53 13.19
CA ALA A 60 28.92 14.39 13.82
C ALA A 60 30.04 14.27 12.76
N VAL A 61 29.83 13.40 11.76
CA VAL A 61 30.78 13.24 10.63
C VAL A 61 30.92 14.54 9.82
N TYR A 62 29.83 15.28 9.63
CA TYR A 62 29.86 16.58 8.95
C TYR A 62 30.68 17.61 9.74
N ALA A 63 30.51 17.67 11.06
CA ALA A 63 31.29 18.57 11.92
C ALA A 63 32.78 18.23 11.91
N GLU A 64 33.14 16.94 11.92
CA GLU A 64 34.54 16.50 11.76
C GLU A 64 35.11 16.91 10.40
N ALA A 65 34.35 16.72 9.31
CA ALA A 65 34.78 17.11 7.97
C ALA A 65 34.93 18.63 7.82
N MET A 66 34.05 19.42 8.44
CA MET A 66 34.17 20.88 8.49
C MET A 66 35.41 21.32 9.27
N ALA A 67 35.71 20.70 10.42
CA ALA A 67 36.92 21.00 11.18
C ALA A 67 38.20 20.73 10.36
N VAL A 68 38.20 19.69 9.52
CA VAL A 68 39.32 19.39 8.61
C VAL A 68 39.47 20.46 7.51
N VAL A 69 38.37 20.98 6.97
CA VAL A 69 38.39 22.08 5.98
C VAL A 69 38.83 23.39 6.63
N GLU A 70 38.37 23.68 7.85
CA GLU A 70 38.79 24.86 8.61
C GLU A 70 40.28 24.82 8.95
N GLN A 71 40.82 23.66 9.33
CA GLN A 71 42.27 23.47 9.53
C GLN A 71 43.07 23.74 8.25
N TYR A 72 42.56 23.32 7.09
CA TYR A 72 43.16 23.64 5.79
C TYR A 72 43.12 25.14 5.49
N GLN A 73 41.98 25.80 5.69
CA GLN A 73 41.82 27.24 5.47
C GLN A 73 42.73 28.06 6.41
N GLN A 74 42.87 27.65 7.67
CA GLN A 74 43.79 28.27 8.63
C GLN A 74 45.26 28.10 8.22
N ALA A 75 45.66 26.92 7.76
CA ALA A 75 47.01 26.68 7.25
C ALA A 75 47.28 27.45 5.95
N ALA A 76 46.29 27.56 5.06
CA ALA A 76 46.38 28.39 3.86
C ALA A 76 46.54 29.88 4.22
N ALA A 77 45.75 30.39 5.17
CA ALA A 77 45.85 31.77 5.65
C ALA A 77 47.19 32.07 6.34
N ALA A 78 47.72 31.12 7.14
CA ALA A 78 49.05 31.23 7.74
C ALA A 78 50.17 31.26 6.68
N SER A 79 50.01 30.52 5.57
CA SER A 79 50.96 30.54 4.44
C SER A 79 50.97 31.86 3.67
N HIS A 80 49.88 32.62 3.69
CA HIS A 80 49.77 33.92 3.02
C HIS A 80 50.37 35.08 3.84
N LEU A 81 50.51 34.94 5.17
CA LEU A 81 51.16 35.95 6.03
C LEU A 81 52.68 35.75 6.18
N GLY A 82 53.20 34.54 5.95
CA GLY A 82 54.64 34.24 5.96
C GLY A 82 55.22 34.24 4.55
N GLY A 83 56.08 35.22 4.23
CA GLY A 83 56.70 35.42 2.91
C GLY A 83 57.14 34.13 2.21
N GLY A 84 56.69 33.96 0.97
CA GLY A 84 56.65 32.67 0.30
C GLY A 84 58.00 32.06 -0.09
N PHE A 85 58.00 30.74 -0.21
CA PHE A 85 58.67 30.05 -1.29
C PHE A 85 57.99 28.70 -1.52
N ARG A 86 57.97 28.32 -2.80
CA ARG A 86 57.59 27.00 -3.30
C ARG A 86 58.34 25.94 -2.50
N ASP A 87 57.62 25.06 -1.81
CA ASP A 87 57.95 23.64 -1.76
C ASP A 87 56.78 22.89 -1.12
N HIS A 88 56.39 21.79 -1.74
CA HIS A 88 55.35 20.88 -1.26
C HIS A 88 55.65 20.30 0.14
N GLN A 89 56.80 20.62 0.73
CA GLN A 89 57.26 20.19 2.05
C GLN A 89 56.67 21.01 3.22
N GLY A 90 56.28 22.27 3.00
CA GLY A 90 55.81 23.17 4.06
C GLY A 90 54.36 22.92 4.53
N LEU A 91 53.51 22.38 3.66
CA LEU A 91 52.13 21.99 4.03
C LEU A 91 52.09 20.75 4.93
N TYR A 92 53.05 19.83 4.77
CA TYR A 92 53.17 18.65 5.65
C TYR A 92 53.63 18.99 7.07
N SER A 93 54.21 20.18 7.29
CA SER A 93 54.63 20.65 8.61
C SER A 93 53.45 21.07 9.50
N HIS A 94 52.29 21.34 8.91
CA HIS A 94 51.04 21.71 9.60
C HIS A 94 50.01 20.57 9.68
N GLY A 95 50.42 19.33 9.44
CA GLY A 95 49.55 18.15 9.64
C GLY A 95 48.55 17.89 8.52
N LEU A 96 48.63 18.61 7.39
CA LEU A 96 47.79 18.35 6.22
C LEU A 96 48.35 17.17 5.43
N SER A 97 47.59 16.08 5.37
CA SER A 97 48.00 14.82 4.75
C SER A 97 47.70 14.73 3.24
N CYS A 98 46.93 15.66 2.68
CA CYS A 98 46.33 15.54 1.34
C CYS A 98 46.60 16.77 0.44
N SER A 99 46.40 16.61 -0.86
CA SER A 99 46.58 17.70 -1.83
C SER A 99 45.47 18.77 -1.72
N PRO A 100 45.76 20.05 -2.05
CA PRO A 100 44.79 21.17 -2.03
C PRO A 100 43.45 20.88 -2.73
N GLN A 101 43.49 20.19 -3.87
CA GLN A 101 42.28 19.87 -4.64
C GLN A 101 41.30 18.95 -3.89
N ILE A 102 41.79 18.15 -2.93
CA ILE A 102 40.94 17.24 -2.14
C ILE A 102 40.10 18.03 -1.14
N TYR A 103 40.66 19.08 -0.54
CA TYR A 103 39.95 19.95 0.40
C TYR A 103 38.90 20.82 -0.30
N GLU A 104 39.21 21.38 -1.48
CA GLU A 104 38.23 22.11 -2.30
C GLU A 104 37.08 21.20 -2.76
N SER A 105 37.38 19.94 -3.13
CA SER A 105 36.37 18.95 -3.48
C SER A 105 35.54 18.49 -2.27
N LEU A 106 36.14 18.45 -1.07
CA LEU A 106 35.44 18.15 0.17
C LEU A 106 34.48 19.29 0.54
N GLU A 107 34.93 20.53 0.50
CA GLU A 107 34.11 21.73 0.73
C GLU A 107 32.89 21.79 -0.19
N HIS A 108 33.09 21.62 -1.50
CA HIS A 108 31.98 21.57 -2.46
C HIS A 108 31.00 20.43 -2.17
N ARG A 109 31.49 19.27 -1.71
CA ARG A 109 30.63 18.14 -1.34
C ARG A 109 29.89 18.37 -0.03
N LEU A 110 30.48 19.07 0.94
CA LEU A 110 29.82 19.44 2.19
C LEU A 110 28.67 20.41 1.94
N VAL A 111 28.83 21.40 1.05
CA VAL A 111 27.74 22.31 0.65
C VAL A 111 26.57 21.55 0.00
N VAL A 112 26.87 20.59 -0.87
CA VAL A 112 25.84 19.75 -1.51
C VAL A 112 25.16 18.82 -0.49
N ALA A 113 25.91 18.26 0.46
CA ALA A 113 25.37 17.40 1.51
C ALA A 113 24.44 18.19 2.45
N GLU A 114 24.82 19.40 2.84
CA GLU A 114 24.01 20.29 3.68
C GLU A 114 22.70 20.69 2.96
N ALA A 115 22.78 21.07 1.68
CA ALA A 115 21.59 21.37 0.86
C ALA A 115 20.67 20.14 0.69
N ALA A 116 21.24 18.94 0.56
CA ALA A 116 20.47 17.71 0.46
C ALA A 116 19.80 17.32 1.80
N GLN A 117 20.44 17.60 2.94
CA GLN A 117 19.86 17.37 4.26
C GLN A 117 18.70 18.33 4.54
N ARG A 118 18.81 19.61 4.16
CA ARG A 118 17.71 20.60 4.26
C ARG A 118 16.43 20.21 3.54
N LEU A 119 16.53 19.39 2.49
CA LEU A 119 15.36 18.92 1.71
C LEU A 119 14.71 17.66 2.31
N ARG A 120 15.38 16.94 3.22
CA ARG A 120 14.98 15.60 3.66
C ARG A 120 14.12 15.60 4.92
N LEU A 121 14.12 16.68 5.71
CA LEU A 121 13.40 16.76 6.98
C LEU A 121 12.80 18.17 7.21
N PRO A 122 11.50 18.28 7.51
CA PRO A 122 10.99 19.39 8.30
C PRO A 122 11.65 19.36 9.68
N LEU A 123 12.25 20.47 10.13
CA LEU A 123 12.91 20.57 11.43
C LEU A 123 11.85 20.59 12.55
N ILE A 124 11.44 19.40 12.99
CA ILE A 124 10.53 19.23 14.13
C ILE A 124 11.40 19.01 15.38
N SER A 125 11.39 19.99 16.28
CA SER A 125 11.98 19.88 17.62
C SER A 125 11.34 18.72 18.41
N LYS A 126 12.05 18.22 19.43
CA LYS A 126 11.69 17.03 20.23
C LYS A 126 10.30 17.07 20.87
N ASP A 127 9.70 18.26 21.02
CA ASP A 127 8.39 18.45 21.65
C ASP A 127 7.32 19.03 20.71
N GLY A 128 7.51 19.00 19.39
CA GLY A 128 6.46 19.37 18.44
C GLY A 128 6.12 20.87 18.40
N GLU A 129 6.84 21.72 19.14
CA GLU A 129 6.72 23.18 19.07
C GLU A 129 7.87 23.76 18.24
N ILE A 130 7.52 24.55 17.23
CA ILE A 130 8.48 25.19 16.32
C ILE A 130 8.96 26.47 17.01
N HIS A 131 10.15 26.43 17.62
CA HIS A 131 10.80 27.67 18.08
C HIS A 131 11.62 28.25 16.94
N GLU A 132 11.03 29.24 16.27
CA GLU A 132 11.61 30.00 15.15
C GLU A 132 12.97 30.64 15.53
N GLU A 133 13.19 30.89 16.82
CA GLU A 133 14.45 31.41 17.39
C GLU A 133 15.65 30.45 17.23
N GLU A 134 15.46 29.12 17.21
CA GLU A 134 16.57 28.18 16.99
C GLU A 134 17.03 28.16 15.52
N ILE A 135 16.08 28.40 14.60
CA ILE A 135 16.32 28.50 13.15
C ILE A 135 17.11 29.78 12.84
N GLU A 136 16.79 30.88 13.51
CA GLU A 136 17.54 32.14 13.40
C GLU A 136 18.93 32.04 14.04
N LYS A 137 19.09 31.35 15.17
CA LYS A 137 20.38 31.19 15.84
C LYS A 137 21.39 30.38 15.01
N CYS A 138 20.93 29.33 14.31
CA CYS A 138 21.73 28.60 13.33
C CYS A 138 22.02 29.41 12.06
N SER A 139 21.10 30.29 11.65
CA SER A 139 21.31 31.22 10.52
C SER A 139 22.33 32.32 10.85
N MET A 140 22.44 32.74 12.11
CA MET A 140 23.48 33.67 12.56
C MET A 140 24.88 33.03 12.56
N MET A 141 25.00 31.73 12.83
CA MET A 141 26.29 31.02 12.77
C MET A 141 26.86 30.97 11.33
N SER A 142 25.98 30.90 10.33
CA SER A 142 26.34 30.82 8.90
C SER A 142 26.73 32.18 8.28
N ARG A 143 26.48 33.31 8.97
CA ARG A 143 26.81 34.66 8.47
C ARG A 143 28.09 35.25 9.09
N ASN A 144 28.73 34.55 10.02
CA ASN A 144 29.91 35.07 10.74
C ASN A 144 31.27 34.69 10.11
N SER A 145 31.33 34.12 8.89
CA SER A 145 32.63 33.86 8.20
C SER A 145 33.05 34.95 7.20
N LEU A 146 32.34 36.08 7.12
CA LEU A 146 32.68 37.17 6.20
C LEU A 146 33.06 38.50 6.87
N ASP A 147 33.08 38.59 8.20
CA ASP A 147 33.71 39.74 8.85
C ASP A 147 34.39 39.35 10.16
N SER A 148 35.71 39.57 10.19
CA SER A 148 36.53 39.42 11.38
C SER A 148 36.24 40.59 12.33
N THR A 149 35.69 40.33 13.52
CA THR A 149 36.12 40.91 14.81
C THR A 149 35.47 40.12 15.97
N ALA A 150 36.30 39.80 16.96
CA ALA A 150 36.07 38.98 18.16
C ALA A 150 34.69 39.06 18.86
N THR A 151 34.22 37.91 19.38
CA THR A 151 34.02 37.66 20.83
C THR A 151 33.56 36.22 21.12
N SER A 152 34.11 35.67 22.20
CA SER A 152 33.95 34.32 22.74
C SER A 152 32.72 34.18 23.63
N ILE A 153 31.84 33.20 23.41
CA ILE A 153 30.93 32.68 24.46
C ILE A 153 30.70 31.17 24.27
N THR A 154 31.10 30.39 25.27
CA THR A 154 30.78 28.97 25.45
C THR A 154 29.51 28.83 26.31
N PRO A 155 28.61 27.87 26.04
CA PRO A 155 27.98 27.18 27.17
C PRO A 155 27.82 25.67 26.94
N SER A 156 28.35 24.93 27.91
CA SER A 156 28.11 23.52 28.21
C SER A 156 26.74 23.31 28.86
N LEU A 157 26.05 22.19 28.57
CA LEU A 157 24.94 21.70 29.40
C LEU A 157 24.96 20.17 29.52
N SER A 158 24.95 19.74 30.78
CA SER A 158 24.96 18.39 31.33
C SER A 158 23.57 17.73 31.33
N SER A 159 23.53 16.41 31.13
CA SER A 159 22.31 15.59 31.21
C SER A 159 22.27 14.77 32.50
N ASN A 160 21.14 14.86 33.22
CA ASN A 160 20.79 13.92 34.30
C ASN A 160 19.81 12.86 33.76
N SER A 161 20.14 11.59 34.04
CA SER A 161 19.35 10.41 33.74
C SER A 161 18.36 10.07 34.86
N THR A 162 17.22 9.47 34.53
CA THR A 162 16.50 8.60 35.48
C THR A 162 15.93 7.38 34.75
N SER A 163 16.34 6.22 35.27
CA SER A 163 15.97 4.87 34.87
C SER A 163 14.71 4.44 35.63
N TYR A 164 13.81 3.67 35.01
CA TYR A 164 13.09 2.61 35.71
C TYR A 164 12.84 1.38 34.84
N ASN A 165 13.09 0.25 35.48
CA ASN A 165 13.03 -1.14 35.05
C ASN A 165 11.67 -1.74 35.44
N ASN A 166 11.19 -2.79 34.77
CA ASN A 166 10.46 -3.86 35.47
C ASN A 166 10.32 -5.17 34.68
N SER A 167 10.57 -6.23 35.44
CA SER A 167 10.54 -7.67 35.17
C SER A 167 9.14 -8.29 35.30
N PHE A 168 8.91 -9.40 34.59
CA PHE A 168 7.72 -10.26 34.72
C PHE A 168 8.07 -11.60 35.38
N THR A 169 7.18 -12.09 36.24
CA THR A 169 7.12 -13.48 36.78
C THR A 169 5.69 -14.01 36.79
N SER A 170 5.58 -15.34 36.69
CA SER A 170 4.41 -16.21 36.47
C SER A 170 3.51 -16.44 37.69
N ASN A 171 2.25 -16.87 37.46
CA ASN A 171 1.70 -18.18 37.88
C ASN A 171 0.20 -18.35 37.59
N SER A 172 -0.23 -19.61 37.65
CA SER A 172 -1.45 -20.26 37.16
C SER A 172 -2.58 -20.49 38.18
N ALA A 173 -3.75 -20.92 37.65
CA ALA A 173 -4.60 -22.07 38.05
C ALA A 173 -6.03 -21.83 38.60
N ASP A 174 -6.87 -22.85 38.30
CA ASP A 174 -8.18 -23.31 38.84
C ASP A 174 -9.51 -22.80 38.24
N MET A 175 -10.66 -23.51 38.37
CA MET A 175 -11.14 -24.83 37.92
C MET A 175 -12.71 -24.85 38.10
N SER A 176 -13.39 -25.68 37.28
CA SER A 176 -14.82 -26.16 37.14
C SER A 176 -15.98 -25.86 38.12
N HIS A 177 -17.24 -25.73 37.59
CA HIS A 177 -18.38 -26.71 37.67
C HIS A 177 -19.81 -26.16 37.33
N ILE A 178 -20.55 -26.90 36.47
CA ILE A 178 -21.99 -27.36 36.42
C ILE A 178 -23.17 -26.46 36.91
N THR A 179 -24.32 -26.40 36.17
CA THR A 179 -25.67 -27.03 36.47
C THR A 179 -26.86 -26.36 35.73
N LEU A 180 -27.80 -27.16 35.19
CA LEU A 180 -29.20 -26.81 34.81
C LEU A 180 -30.13 -26.78 36.05
N PRO A 181 -31.32 -26.11 35.99
CA PRO A 181 -32.56 -26.83 36.34
C PRO A 181 -33.88 -26.37 35.61
N PRO A 182 -35.04 -27.05 35.88
CA PRO A 182 -36.26 -27.08 35.05
C PRO A 182 -37.61 -26.66 35.72
N ASN A 183 -38.68 -26.70 34.91
CA ASN A 183 -40.07 -27.18 35.14
C ASN A 183 -41.20 -26.40 35.88
N ASN A 184 -42.41 -26.64 35.33
CA ASN A 184 -43.78 -26.71 35.90
C ASN A 184 -44.74 -25.50 35.76
N ALA A 185 -45.85 -25.71 35.04
CA ALA A 185 -47.11 -24.97 35.18
C ALA A 185 -48.28 -25.95 35.07
N ASP A 186 -49.21 -25.83 36.03
CA ASP A 186 -50.35 -26.70 36.29
C ASP A 186 -51.67 -25.94 36.04
N ALA A 187 -52.72 -26.72 35.79
CA ALA A 187 -54.15 -26.48 36.04
C ALA A 187 -54.98 -25.47 35.20
N SER A 188 -56.03 -26.05 34.59
CA SER A 188 -57.43 -25.59 34.44
C SER A 188 -57.76 -24.40 33.52
N GLU A 189 -58.36 -24.69 32.37
CA GLU A 189 -59.28 -23.76 31.68
C GLU A 189 -60.52 -24.50 31.12
N PRO A 190 -61.74 -23.97 31.32
CA PRO A 190 -62.98 -24.50 30.76
C PRO A 190 -63.13 -24.04 29.30
N ARG A 191 -62.62 -24.82 28.34
CA ARG A 191 -62.74 -24.50 26.90
C ARG A 191 -64.04 -25.03 26.30
N VAL A 192 -65.04 -24.14 26.20
CA VAL A 192 -66.24 -24.34 25.38
C VAL A 192 -65.95 -23.88 23.94
N GLY A 193 -65.96 -24.81 22.99
CA GLY A 193 -66.23 -24.56 21.57
C GLY A 193 -65.13 -23.93 20.71
N GLY A 194 -64.81 -24.58 19.57
CA GLY A 194 -64.24 -23.92 18.41
C GLY A 194 -62.77 -24.18 18.06
N VAL A 195 -62.09 -25.14 18.70
CA VAL A 195 -60.75 -25.58 18.25
C VAL A 195 -60.92 -26.74 17.25
N PRO A 196 -60.30 -26.69 16.05
CA PRO A 196 -60.29 -27.82 15.13
C PRO A 196 -59.74 -29.07 15.84
N ASN A 197 -60.43 -30.20 15.74
CA ASN A 197 -60.10 -31.50 16.37
C ASN A 197 -60.44 -31.67 17.87
N CYS A 198 -61.37 -30.89 18.41
CA CYS A 198 -61.92 -31.11 19.76
C CYS A 198 -63.41 -31.46 19.68
N PHE A 199 -63.75 -32.74 19.49
CA PHE A 199 -65.15 -33.19 19.64
C PHE A 199 -65.45 -33.40 21.12
N LEU A 200 -66.47 -32.71 21.65
CA LEU A 200 -66.96 -32.83 23.04
C LEU A 200 -65.88 -32.63 24.13
N GLY A 201 -64.81 -31.89 23.83
CA GLY A 201 -63.68 -31.64 24.75
C GLY A 201 -62.66 -32.77 24.81
N VAL A 202 -62.78 -33.80 23.96
CA VAL A 202 -61.75 -34.84 23.79
C VAL A 202 -60.61 -34.25 22.95
N THR A 203 -59.41 -34.19 23.53
CA THR A 203 -58.19 -33.70 22.87
C THR A 203 -57.27 -34.87 22.50
N SER A 204 -56.43 -34.72 21.48
CA SER A 204 -55.43 -35.75 21.08
C SER A 204 -54.48 -36.14 22.23
N SER A 205 -54.23 -35.24 23.17
CA SER A 205 -53.47 -35.51 24.41
C SER A 205 -54.20 -36.47 25.36
N PHE A 206 -55.52 -36.33 25.51
CA PHE A 206 -56.34 -37.22 26.34
C PHE A 206 -56.34 -38.65 25.78
N LEU A 207 -56.54 -38.82 24.46
CA LEU A 207 -56.49 -40.15 23.83
C LEU A 207 -55.10 -40.79 23.98
N ARG A 208 -54.02 -39.99 23.88
CA ARG A 208 -52.66 -40.47 24.07
C ARG A 208 -52.39 -40.88 25.52
N GLN A 209 -52.97 -40.17 26.50
CA GLN A 209 -52.87 -40.52 27.92
C GLN A 209 -53.64 -41.81 28.24
N VAL A 210 -54.89 -41.93 27.78
CA VAL A 210 -55.69 -43.16 27.94
C VAL A 210 -55.01 -44.37 27.30
N GLN A 211 -54.30 -44.17 26.17
CA GLN A 211 -53.50 -45.21 25.54
C GLN A 211 -52.19 -45.53 26.30
N GLN A 212 -51.60 -44.56 27.02
CA GLN A 212 -50.35 -44.74 27.78
C GLN A 212 -50.57 -45.36 29.16
N GLU A 213 -51.73 -45.17 29.78
CA GLU A 213 -52.05 -45.75 31.10
C GLU A 213 -52.43 -47.24 31.05
N GLN A 214 -52.48 -47.86 29.86
CA GLN A 214 -52.78 -49.30 29.72
C GLN A 214 -51.52 -50.14 29.40
N PRO A 215 -51.31 -51.29 30.06
CA PRO A 215 -50.11 -52.10 29.91
C PRO A 215 -50.01 -52.71 28.51
N ALA A 216 -48.86 -52.50 27.87
CA ALA A 216 -48.54 -52.94 26.52
C ALA A 216 -48.38 -54.47 26.42
N MET A 217 -49.49 -55.22 26.37
CA MET A 217 -49.59 -56.55 25.74
C MET A 217 -51.08 -56.88 25.46
N ASN A 218 -51.47 -56.90 24.18
CA ASN A 218 -52.75 -57.35 23.60
C ASN A 218 -54.04 -56.95 24.34
N VAL A 219 -54.50 -55.71 24.09
CA VAL A 219 -55.86 -55.30 24.41
C VAL A 219 -56.71 -55.42 23.15
N ASP A 220 -57.89 -56.05 23.29
CA ASP A 220 -58.89 -56.18 22.23
C ASP A 220 -59.38 -54.77 21.81
N MET A 221 -59.21 -54.42 20.53
CA MET A 221 -59.59 -53.11 19.98
C MET A 221 -61.04 -52.73 20.31
N LEU A 222 -61.91 -53.74 20.51
CA LEU A 222 -63.31 -53.59 20.89
C LEU A 222 -63.51 -53.02 22.31
N GLU A 223 -62.66 -53.36 23.28
CA GLU A 223 -62.77 -52.85 24.66
C GLU A 223 -62.28 -51.40 24.78
N TYR A 224 -61.23 -51.06 24.04
CA TYR A 224 -60.75 -49.68 23.91
C TYR A 224 -61.80 -48.79 23.24
N GLN A 225 -62.40 -49.26 22.13
CA GLN A 225 -63.47 -48.55 21.45
C GLN A 225 -64.70 -48.38 22.35
N ARG A 226 -65.09 -49.41 23.12
CA ARG A 226 -66.22 -49.34 24.05
C ARG A 226 -65.98 -48.32 25.18
N SER A 227 -64.77 -48.24 25.71
CA SER A 227 -64.41 -47.29 26.78
C SER A 227 -64.46 -45.84 26.30
N ILE A 228 -63.98 -45.58 25.07
CA ILE A 228 -64.08 -44.25 24.46
C ILE A 228 -65.53 -43.86 24.20
N VAL A 229 -66.36 -44.77 23.72
CA VAL A 229 -67.78 -44.50 23.45
C VAL A 229 -68.51 -44.14 24.75
N GLN A 230 -68.30 -44.88 25.84
CA GLN A 230 -68.91 -44.57 27.15
C GLN A 230 -68.50 -43.19 27.69
N GLU A 231 -67.24 -42.80 27.51
CA GLU A 231 -66.76 -41.47 27.92
C GLU A 231 -67.29 -40.33 27.03
N ILE A 232 -67.52 -40.60 25.74
CA ILE A 232 -68.16 -39.64 24.84
C ILE A 232 -69.64 -39.49 25.20
N GLU A 233 -70.33 -40.59 25.49
CA GLU A 233 -71.73 -40.61 25.91
C GLU A 233 -71.92 -39.87 27.24
N SER A 234 -71.07 -40.11 28.24
CA SER A 234 -71.16 -39.42 29.54
C SER A 234 -70.94 -37.91 29.43
N ARG A 235 -70.01 -37.47 28.57
CA ARG A 235 -69.77 -36.04 28.32
C ARG A 235 -70.88 -35.39 27.50
N LEU A 236 -71.48 -36.15 26.59
CA LEU A 236 -72.64 -35.68 25.84
C LEU A 236 -73.86 -35.54 26.76
N GLU A 237 -74.10 -36.54 27.62
CA GLU A 237 -75.16 -36.53 28.63
C GLU A 237 -75.00 -35.33 29.56
N ALA A 238 -73.81 -35.11 30.14
CA ALA A 238 -73.54 -33.94 30.98
C ALA A 238 -73.79 -32.60 30.25
N LYS A 239 -73.45 -32.49 28.96
CA LYS A 239 -73.72 -31.28 28.17
C LYS A 239 -75.21 -31.11 27.86
N CYS A 240 -75.91 -32.20 27.55
CA CYS A 240 -77.34 -32.20 27.34
C CYS A 240 -78.09 -31.84 28.63
N ASP A 241 -77.63 -32.32 29.79
CA ASP A 241 -78.17 -31.95 31.10
C ASP A 241 -77.95 -30.47 31.40
N THR A 242 -76.76 -29.92 31.13
CA THR A 242 -76.54 -28.47 31.28
C THR A 242 -77.41 -27.63 30.35
N LEU A 243 -77.67 -28.12 29.13
CA LEU A 243 -78.61 -27.48 28.20
C LEU A 243 -80.04 -27.59 28.70
N GLY A 244 -80.43 -28.77 29.23
CA GLY A 244 -81.71 -29.02 29.86
C GLY A 244 -81.95 -28.10 31.05
N ASP A 245 -80.96 -27.90 31.92
CA ASP A 245 -81.01 -26.98 33.05
C ASP A 245 -81.17 -25.52 32.58
N ILE A 246 -80.52 -25.12 31.48
CA ILE A 246 -80.69 -23.78 30.90
C ILE A 246 -82.10 -23.61 30.33
N PHE A 247 -82.65 -24.60 29.61
CA PHE A 247 -84.00 -24.53 29.06
C PHE A 247 -85.10 -24.63 30.15
N LEU A 248 -84.88 -25.41 31.21
CA LEU A 248 -85.76 -25.47 32.37
C LEU A 248 -85.71 -24.18 33.20
N ALA A 249 -84.54 -23.52 33.27
CA ALA A 249 -84.41 -22.20 33.87
C ALA A 249 -85.08 -21.10 33.02
N ASP A 250 -85.08 -21.23 31.68
CA ASP A 250 -85.71 -20.28 30.75
C ASP A 250 -87.26 -20.37 30.75
N GLU A 251 -87.84 -21.53 31.08
CA GLU A 251 -89.30 -21.67 31.26
C GLU A 251 -89.81 -21.09 32.60
N ILE A 252 -88.97 -21.00 33.64
CA ILE A 252 -89.38 -20.51 34.97
C ILE A 252 -89.23 -18.98 35.09
N GLU A 253 -88.41 -18.33 34.25
CA GLU A 253 -88.27 -16.86 34.24
C GLU A 253 -88.79 -16.23 32.93
N SER A 254 -90.11 -16.21 32.78
CA SER A 254 -90.78 -15.18 31.97
C SER A 254 -90.67 -13.82 32.67
N SER A 255 -89.49 -13.23 32.68
CA SER A 255 -89.21 -11.87 33.16
C SER A 255 -88.67 -11.00 32.01
N PRO A 256 -89.14 -9.75 31.82
CA PRO A 256 -88.83 -8.91 30.66
C PRO A 256 -87.44 -8.26 30.75
N VAL A 257 -86.43 -8.98 31.23
CA VAL A 257 -85.05 -8.47 31.42
C VAL A 257 -84.15 -8.83 30.23
N GLY A 258 -84.64 -9.62 29.26
CA GLY A 258 -83.92 -9.94 28.03
C GLY A 258 -83.90 -8.85 26.94
N GLN A 259 -84.78 -7.84 27.00
CA GLN A 259 -84.90 -6.84 25.92
C GLN A 259 -83.94 -5.64 26.05
N ILE A 260 -83.32 -5.41 27.21
CA ILE A 260 -82.46 -4.23 27.45
C ILE A 260 -81.01 -4.46 26.96
N SER A 261 -80.56 -5.72 26.83
CA SER A 261 -79.18 -6.03 26.41
C SER A 261 -78.95 -5.84 24.90
N SER A 262 -79.95 -6.15 24.06
CA SER A 262 -79.89 -5.98 22.61
C SER A 262 -79.97 -4.51 22.18
N ALA A 263 -80.79 -3.70 22.88
CA ALA A 263 -81.00 -2.30 22.55
C ALA A 263 -79.78 -1.38 22.81
N ARG A 264 -78.87 -1.76 23.71
CA ARG A 264 -77.64 -1.01 24.03
C ARG A 264 -76.40 -1.46 23.25
N LEU A 265 -76.52 -2.52 22.45
CA LEU A 265 -75.43 -3.02 21.60
C LEU A 265 -74.96 -1.97 20.56
N PRO A 266 -75.87 -1.25 19.86
CA PRO A 266 -75.47 -0.22 18.90
C PRO A 266 -74.69 0.92 19.55
N GLU A 267 -75.04 1.31 20.77
CA GLU A 267 -74.37 2.38 21.53
C GLU A 267 -72.96 1.94 21.98
N ARG A 268 -72.80 0.69 22.43
CA ARG A 268 -71.48 0.13 22.76
C ARG A 268 -70.59 -0.01 21.53
N VAL A 269 -71.15 -0.46 20.42
CA VAL A 269 -70.44 -0.56 19.14
C VAL A 269 -70.04 0.83 18.66
N LYS A 270 -70.90 1.84 18.80
CA LYS A 270 -70.57 3.23 18.49
C LYS A 270 -69.39 3.74 19.32
N LEU A 271 -69.38 3.52 20.63
CA LEU A 271 -68.25 3.91 21.49
C LEU A 271 -66.95 3.17 21.12
N ILE A 272 -67.03 1.89 20.76
CA ILE A 272 -65.86 1.12 20.30
C ILE A 272 -65.36 1.65 18.95
N ILE A 273 -66.26 2.02 18.03
CA ILE A 273 -65.88 2.63 16.74
C ILE A 273 -65.20 3.97 16.97
N GLU A 274 -65.77 4.84 17.80
CA GLU A 274 -65.18 6.14 18.13
C GLU A 274 -63.79 5.97 18.80
N GLU A 275 -63.63 4.97 19.65
CA GLU A 275 -62.35 4.63 20.28
C GLU A 275 -61.32 4.12 19.26
N VAL A 276 -61.72 3.25 18.33
CA VAL A 276 -60.88 2.75 17.24
C VAL A 276 -60.49 3.86 16.28
N GLU A 277 -61.42 4.75 15.90
CA GLU A 277 -61.14 5.90 15.04
C GLU A 277 -60.17 6.87 15.70
N ARG A 278 -60.30 7.07 17.03
CA ARG A 278 -59.36 7.87 17.81
C ARG A 278 -57.98 7.21 17.85
N GLU A 279 -57.89 5.90 18.04
CA GLU A 279 -56.62 5.16 17.98
C GLU A 279 -55.98 5.22 16.59
N GLU A 280 -56.77 5.08 15.53
CA GLU A 280 -56.32 5.20 14.15
C GLU A 280 -55.72 6.59 13.87
N SER A 281 -56.36 7.64 14.36
CA SER A 281 -55.84 9.02 14.20
C SER A 281 -54.49 9.23 14.89
N VAL A 282 -54.28 8.63 16.07
CA VAL A 282 -53.00 8.70 16.79
C VAL A 282 -51.92 7.91 16.05
N LEU A 283 -52.24 6.70 15.57
CA LEU A 283 -51.30 5.89 14.79
C LEU A 283 -50.89 6.56 13.47
N LEU A 284 -51.81 7.25 12.81
CA LEU A 284 -51.50 8.04 11.62
C LEU A 284 -50.57 9.20 11.94
N GLU A 285 -50.81 9.92 13.04
CA GLU A 285 -49.93 11.01 13.48
C GLU A 285 -48.52 10.50 13.84
N ASP A 286 -48.42 9.34 14.49
CA ASP A 286 -47.15 8.69 14.78
C ASP A 286 -46.39 8.26 13.50
N LEU A 287 -47.11 7.78 12.49
CA LEU A 287 -46.52 7.42 11.20
C LEU A 287 -45.95 8.65 10.49
N TYR A 288 -46.70 9.76 10.45
CA TYR A 288 -46.22 11.03 9.88
C TYR A 288 -45.04 11.62 10.67
N SER A 289 -45.06 11.46 12.00
CA SER A 289 -43.95 11.88 12.88
C SER A 289 -42.68 11.06 12.61
N MET A 290 -42.80 9.75 12.43
CA MET A 290 -41.68 8.91 12.01
C MET A 290 -41.14 9.32 10.65
N ASP A 291 -42.01 9.54 9.66
CA ASP A 291 -41.57 9.88 8.30
C ASP A 291 -40.79 11.21 8.27
N ARG A 292 -41.24 12.21 9.04
CA ARG A 292 -40.47 13.46 9.25
C ARG A 292 -39.09 13.21 9.85
N LYS A 293 -39.00 12.42 10.92
CA LYS A 293 -37.73 12.09 11.57
C LYS A 293 -36.80 11.33 10.62
N PHE A 294 -37.33 10.43 9.78
CA PHE A 294 -36.56 9.75 8.75
C PHE A 294 -35.92 10.74 7.78
N VAL A 295 -36.68 11.70 7.27
CA VAL A 295 -36.17 12.74 6.37
C VAL A 295 -35.08 13.58 7.06
N GLU A 296 -35.26 13.94 8.32
CA GLU A 296 -34.25 14.65 9.10
C GLU A 296 -32.95 13.85 9.25
N HIS A 297 -33.04 12.56 9.58
CA HIS A 297 -31.87 11.68 9.67
C HIS A 297 -31.17 11.51 8.32
N TYR A 298 -31.92 11.35 7.23
CA TYR A 298 -31.36 11.28 5.89
C TYR A 298 -30.65 12.57 5.49
N ASN A 299 -31.23 13.74 5.81
CA ASN A 299 -30.59 15.03 5.55
C ASN A 299 -29.28 15.19 6.33
N VAL A 300 -29.22 14.77 7.60
CA VAL A 300 -27.97 14.79 8.38
C VAL A 300 -26.94 13.85 7.76
N LEU A 301 -27.35 12.67 7.30
CA LEU A 301 -26.45 11.72 6.64
C LEU A 301 -25.89 12.29 5.32
N GLU A 302 -26.73 12.97 4.53
CA GLU A 302 -26.32 13.63 3.29
C GLU A 302 -25.32 14.76 3.57
N GLN A 303 -25.52 15.54 4.64
CA GLN A 303 -24.57 16.57 5.07
C GLN A 303 -23.23 15.98 5.50
N ILE A 304 -23.24 14.89 6.29
CA ILE A 304 -22.03 14.19 6.71
C ILE A 304 -21.29 13.65 5.48
N LEU A 305 -22.00 13.03 4.55
CA LEU A 305 -21.43 12.53 3.31
C LEU A 305 -20.82 13.67 2.47
N GLY A 306 -21.51 14.80 2.37
CA GLY A 306 -21.02 15.99 1.68
C GLY A 306 -19.73 16.54 2.28
N VAL A 307 -19.65 16.60 3.62
CA VAL A 307 -18.42 17.00 4.34
C VAL A 307 -17.30 15.99 4.10
N LEU A 308 -17.59 14.70 4.16
CA LEU A 308 -16.61 13.64 3.93
C LEU A 308 -16.04 13.70 2.51
N ILE A 309 -16.90 13.94 1.51
CA ILE A 309 -16.49 14.12 0.11
C ILE A 309 -15.59 15.34 -0.04
N LYS A 310 -15.93 16.48 0.56
CA LYS A 310 -15.09 17.68 0.55
C LYS A 310 -13.75 17.40 1.20
N PHE A 311 -13.73 16.74 2.36
CA PHE A 311 -12.50 16.40 3.08
C PHE A 311 -11.57 15.51 2.23
N VAL A 312 -12.12 14.49 1.56
CA VAL A 312 -11.33 13.60 0.70
C VAL A 312 -10.81 14.35 -0.53
N LYS A 313 -11.63 15.16 -1.19
CA LYS A 313 -11.22 15.93 -2.37
C LYS A 313 -10.15 16.97 -2.02
N ASP A 314 -10.42 17.79 -1.01
CA ASP A 314 -9.63 18.98 -0.71
C ASP A 314 -8.34 18.65 0.06
N LEU A 315 -8.37 17.67 0.97
CA LEU A 315 -7.18 17.37 1.80
C LEU A 315 -6.37 16.19 1.31
N LYS A 316 -7.00 15.11 0.84
CA LYS A 316 -6.24 13.95 0.34
C LYS A 316 -5.88 14.09 -1.12
N LEU A 317 -6.87 14.33 -1.98
CA LEU A 317 -6.65 14.30 -3.42
C LEU A 317 -5.90 15.54 -3.92
N GLN A 318 -6.28 16.73 -3.46
CA GLN A 318 -5.66 17.97 -3.90
C GLN A 318 -4.24 18.16 -3.34
N HIS A 319 -3.98 17.78 -2.09
CA HIS A 319 -2.62 17.82 -1.55
C HIS A 319 -1.69 16.83 -2.26
N GLN A 320 -2.19 15.61 -2.55
CA GLN A 320 -1.44 14.63 -3.35
C GLN A 320 -1.18 15.16 -4.78
N HIS A 321 -2.18 15.75 -5.42
CA HIS A 321 -2.00 16.35 -6.76
C HIS A 321 -0.95 17.47 -6.75
N HIS A 322 -0.98 18.35 -5.75
CA HIS A 322 0.01 19.41 -5.61
C HIS A 322 1.43 18.87 -5.40
N TYR A 323 1.57 17.86 -4.54
CA TYR A 323 2.85 17.18 -4.31
C TYR A 323 3.38 16.49 -5.58
N ASP A 324 2.51 15.82 -6.32
CA ASP A 324 2.86 15.14 -7.57
C ASP A 324 3.28 16.14 -8.66
N GLU A 325 2.63 17.31 -8.76
CA GLU A 325 3.03 18.38 -9.68
C GLU A 325 4.40 18.97 -9.30
N LEU A 326 4.67 19.21 -8.02
CA LEU A 326 5.99 19.65 -7.56
C LEU A 326 7.07 18.61 -7.88
N LYS A 327 6.80 17.33 -7.63
CA LYS A 327 7.71 16.22 -7.91
C LYS A 327 7.98 16.08 -9.41
N LYS A 328 6.95 16.20 -10.24
CA LYS A 328 7.06 16.23 -11.71
C LYS A 328 7.92 17.41 -12.16
N GLY A 329 7.68 18.62 -11.64
CA GLY A 329 8.50 19.80 -11.92
C GLY A 329 9.98 19.58 -11.59
N TRP A 330 10.26 19.06 -10.40
CA TRP A 330 11.63 18.74 -9.96
C TRP A 330 12.30 17.71 -10.87
N LEU A 331 11.60 16.61 -11.19
CA LEU A 331 12.11 15.57 -12.09
C LEU A 331 12.38 16.11 -13.49
N CYS A 332 11.49 16.92 -14.05
CA CYS A 332 11.70 17.58 -15.34
C CYS A 332 12.95 18.46 -15.32
N LYS A 333 13.14 19.29 -14.27
CA LYS A 333 14.34 20.13 -14.14
C LYS A 333 15.61 19.29 -13.99
N ARG A 334 15.56 18.18 -13.26
CA ARG A 334 16.69 17.24 -13.13
C ARG A 334 17.04 16.60 -14.47
N CYS A 335 16.05 16.16 -15.24
CA CYS A 335 16.26 15.60 -16.59
C CYS A 335 16.83 16.65 -17.55
N GLN A 336 16.33 17.88 -17.53
CA GLN A 336 16.88 18.98 -18.33
C GLN A 336 18.34 19.26 -17.97
N THR A 337 18.67 19.27 -16.67
CA THR A 337 20.03 19.45 -16.19
C THR A 337 20.95 18.32 -16.64
N MET A 338 20.48 17.07 -16.55
CA MET A 338 21.25 15.92 -17.01
C MET A 338 21.48 15.98 -18.53
N ASN A 339 20.46 16.34 -19.31
CA ASN A 339 20.58 16.50 -20.75
C ASN A 339 21.60 17.59 -21.10
N ALA A 340 21.57 18.74 -20.42
CA ALA A 340 22.57 19.79 -20.59
C ALA A 340 23.99 19.30 -20.27
N LYS A 341 24.18 18.53 -19.18
CA LYS A 341 25.48 17.91 -18.85
C LYS A 341 25.95 16.95 -19.94
N LEU A 342 25.07 16.11 -20.46
CA LEU A 342 25.40 15.18 -21.56
C LEU A 342 25.80 15.94 -22.82
N ARG A 343 25.10 17.02 -23.17
CA ARG A 343 25.49 17.88 -24.30
C ARG A 343 26.87 18.49 -24.08
N VAL A 344 27.19 18.98 -22.89
CA VAL A 344 28.54 19.50 -22.61
C VAL A 344 29.60 18.41 -22.79
N LEU A 345 29.34 17.19 -22.31
CA LEU A 345 30.24 16.04 -22.53
C LEU A 345 30.41 15.71 -24.01
N GLU A 346 29.33 15.74 -24.79
CA GLU A 346 29.39 15.58 -26.24
C GLU A 346 30.29 16.63 -26.90
N HIS A 347 30.14 17.90 -26.53
CA HIS A 347 30.98 18.97 -27.07
C HIS A 347 32.45 18.84 -26.64
N LEU A 348 32.72 18.38 -25.42
CA LEU A 348 34.07 18.08 -24.95
C LEU A 348 34.70 16.95 -25.76
N LEU A 349 33.96 15.85 -25.98
CA LEU A 349 34.42 14.73 -26.80
C LEU A 349 34.67 15.17 -28.25
N LEU A 350 33.77 15.99 -28.83
CA LEU A 350 33.97 16.53 -30.18
C LEU A 350 35.22 17.41 -30.26
N ARG A 351 35.44 18.29 -29.27
CA ARG A 351 36.63 19.13 -29.20
C ARG A 351 37.92 18.29 -29.10
N ASP A 352 37.89 17.25 -28.28
CA ASP A 352 39.07 16.42 -28.03
C ASP A 352 39.36 15.46 -29.21
N THR A 353 38.33 15.00 -29.92
CA THR A 353 38.46 14.12 -31.09
C THR A 353 38.81 14.90 -32.36
N TYR A 354 38.15 16.04 -32.58
CA TYR A 354 38.31 16.88 -33.76
C TYR A 354 39.15 18.11 -33.43
N THR A 355 40.45 17.88 -33.30
CA THR A 355 41.43 18.94 -33.13
C THR A 355 41.68 19.67 -34.46
N LYS A 356 42.27 20.86 -34.40
CA LYS A 356 42.63 21.66 -35.59
C LYS A 356 43.52 20.91 -36.58
N GLU A 357 44.23 19.88 -36.10
CA GLU A 357 45.13 19.06 -36.90
C GLU A 357 44.45 17.77 -37.40
N SER A 358 43.58 17.15 -36.59
CA SER A 358 42.92 15.89 -36.98
C SER A 358 41.89 16.09 -38.09
N VAL A 359 41.15 17.21 -38.09
CA VAL A 359 40.13 17.53 -39.11
C VAL A 359 40.72 17.61 -40.53
N PRO A 360 41.79 18.39 -40.81
CA PRO A 360 42.39 18.42 -42.14
C PRO A 360 43.07 17.09 -42.51
N ALA A 361 43.64 16.36 -41.54
CA ALA A 361 44.20 15.02 -41.79
C ALA A 361 43.11 14.03 -42.24
N LEU A 362 41.98 13.99 -41.54
CA LEU A 362 40.82 13.17 -41.91
C LEU A 362 40.25 13.54 -43.28
N HIS A 363 40.23 14.83 -43.65
CA HIS A 363 39.83 15.25 -45.00
C HIS A 363 40.79 14.76 -46.08
N ARG A 364 42.10 14.78 -45.83
CA ARG A 364 43.09 14.24 -46.77
C ARG A 364 42.93 12.72 -46.93
N ILE A 365 42.74 11.99 -45.82
CA ILE A 365 42.49 10.55 -45.86
C ILE A 365 41.19 10.25 -46.62
N ARG A 366 40.12 10.98 -46.33
CA ARG A 366 38.84 10.84 -47.05
C ARG A 366 38.99 11.09 -48.54
N LYS A 367 39.71 12.15 -48.93
CA LYS A 367 39.97 12.47 -50.34
C LYS A 367 40.74 11.34 -51.03
N TYR A 368 41.83 10.87 -50.42
CA TYR A 368 42.61 9.75 -50.94
C TYR A 368 41.78 8.48 -51.09
N LEU A 369 40.96 8.14 -50.09
CA LEU A 369 40.09 6.97 -50.15
C LEU A 369 39.06 7.09 -51.26
N LEU A 370 38.44 8.27 -51.43
CA LEU A 370 37.49 8.49 -52.52
C LEU A 370 38.14 8.36 -53.89
N GLU A 371 39.32 8.96 -54.08
CA GLU A 371 40.10 8.85 -55.32
C GLU A 371 40.50 7.40 -55.60
N ALA A 372 40.97 6.67 -54.58
CA ALA A 372 41.32 5.25 -54.72
C ALA A 372 40.09 4.37 -55.02
N THR A 373 38.93 4.67 -54.43
CA THR A 373 37.69 3.93 -54.75
C THR A 373 37.20 4.21 -56.15
N GLU A 374 37.35 5.44 -56.64
CA GLU A 374 36.97 5.80 -58.01
C GLU A 374 37.94 5.18 -59.02
N GLU A 375 39.24 5.20 -58.75
CA GLU A 375 40.22 4.52 -59.60
C GLU A 375 39.96 3.01 -59.66
N ALA A 376 39.67 2.39 -58.51
CA ALA A 376 39.31 0.97 -58.45
C ALA A 376 38.00 0.68 -59.18
N SER A 377 36.99 1.55 -59.09
CA SER A 377 35.72 1.39 -59.79
C SER A 377 35.90 1.50 -61.31
N ILE A 378 36.71 2.45 -61.78
CA ILE A 378 37.08 2.61 -63.19
C ILE A 378 37.84 1.38 -63.68
N ALA A 379 38.82 0.91 -62.92
CA ALA A 379 39.60 -0.29 -63.26
C ALA A 379 38.71 -1.54 -63.33
N TYR A 380 37.80 -1.71 -62.36
CA TYR A 380 36.82 -2.78 -62.35
C TYR A 380 35.89 -2.70 -63.56
N ASN A 381 35.29 -1.55 -63.82
CA ASN A 381 34.40 -1.34 -64.97
C ASN A 381 35.14 -1.65 -66.29
N LYS A 382 36.40 -1.22 -66.41
CA LYS A 382 37.26 -1.53 -67.57
C LYS A 382 37.56 -3.02 -67.70
N ALA A 383 37.74 -3.73 -66.60
CA ALA A 383 37.93 -5.19 -66.62
C ALA A 383 36.61 -5.90 -67.00
N VAL A 384 35.47 -5.44 -66.49
CA VAL A 384 34.14 -5.98 -66.83
C VAL A 384 33.79 -5.74 -68.30
N THR A 385 34.09 -4.57 -68.87
CA THR A 385 33.87 -4.32 -70.30
C THR A 385 34.72 -5.24 -71.15
N ARG A 386 36.01 -5.41 -70.81
CA ARG A 386 36.90 -6.38 -71.49
C ARG A 386 36.40 -7.81 -71.36
N LEU A 387 35.94 -8.23 -70.17
CA LEU A 387 35.35 -9.56 -69.98
C LEU A 387 34.10 -9.74 -70.84
N ARG A 388 33.25 -8.72 -70.95
CA ARG A 388 32.07 -8.76 -71.82
C ARG A 388 32.47 -8.88 -73.30
N GLU A 389 33.53 -8.19 -73.73
CA GLU A 389 34.08 -8.35 -75.08
C GLU A 389 34.51 -9.80 -75.34
N TYR A 390 35.20 -10.45 -74.39
CA TYR A 390 35.57 -11.87 -74.50
C TYR A 390 34.37 -12.82 -74.46
N GLN A 391 33.36 -12.55 -73.63
CA GLN A 391 32.11 -13.33 -73.59
C GLN A 391 31.29 -13.22 -74.87
N GLY A 392 31.47 -12.15 -75.65
CA GLY A 392 30.86 -11.97 -76.96
C GLY A 392 31.57 -12.73 -78.09
N VAL A 393 32.72 -13.36 -77.81
CA VAL A 393 33.46 -14.18 -78.80
C VAL A 393 32.85 -15.60 -78.85
N ASP A 394 32.90 -16.22 -80.02
CA ASP A 394 32.38 -17.56 -80.32
C ASP A 394 32.79 -18.62 -79.24
N PRO A 395 31.88 -19.50 -78.78
CA PRO A 395 32.20 -20.62 -77.86
C PRO A 395 33.42 -21.48 -78.25
N HIS A 396 33.81 -21.51 -79.52
CA HIS A 396 35.06 -22.18 -79.95
C HIS A 396 36.32 -21.53 -79.34
N PHE A 397 36.30 -20.22 -79.07
CA PHE A 397 37.40 -19.44 -78.51
C PHE A 397 37.82 -19.92 -77.12
N ASP A 398 36.89 -20.30 -76.25
CA ASP A 398 37.20 -20.84 -74.91
C ASP A 398 38.00 -22.15 -74.99
N THR A 399 37.75 -22.95 -76.03
CA THR A 399 38.48 -24.20 -76.25
C THR A 399 39.91 -23.92 -76.70
N ILE A 400 40.10 -22.93 -77.58
CA ILE A 400 41.42 -22.48 -78.01
C ILE A 400 42.18 -21.84 -76.85
N ALA A 401 41.54 -20.99 -76.05
CA ALA A 401 42.15 -20.34 -74.90
C ALA A 401 42.64 -21.36 -73.84
N ARG A 402 41.85 -22.43 -73.60
CA ARG A 402 42.26 -23.54 -72.73
C ARG A 402 43.47 -24.30 -73.27
N GLN A 403 43.47 -24.64 -74.56
CA GLN A 403 44.60 -25.31 -75.21
C GLN A 403 45.87 -24.45 -75.18
N TYR A 404 45.73 -23.16 -75.47
CA TYR A 404 46.83 -22.20 -75.38
C TYR A 404 47.38 -22.11 -73.95
N HIS A 405 46.52 -22.03 -72.94
CA HIS A 405 46.93 -22.00 -71.53
C HIS A 405 47.69 -23.28 -71.13
N GLU A 406 47.23 -24.46 -71.55
CA GLU A 406 47.95 -25.71 -71.30
C GLU A 406 49.33 -25.74 -71.96
N ILE A 407 49.46 -25.23 -73.19
CA ILE A 407 50.73 -25.15 -73.90
C ILE A 407 51.67 -24.16 -73.20
N VAL A 408 51.18 -22.97 -72.82
CA VAL A 408 51.97 -21.97 -72.08
C VAL A 408 52.46 -22.55 -70.76
N LYS A 409 51.60 -23.23 -69.99
CA LYS A 409 51.99 -23.88 -68.73
C LYS A 409 53.06 -24.95 -68.94
N LYS A 410 52.98 -25.73 -70.02
CA LYS A 410 54.03 -26.70 -70.38
C LYS A 410 55.33 -26.00 -70.75
N LEU A 411 55.27 -24.91 -71.51
CA LEU A 411 56.44 -24.11 -71.90
C LEU A 411 57.12 -23.48 -70.68
N GLU A 412 56.37 -22.91 -69.74
CA GLU A 412 56.90 -22.39 -68.48
C GLU A 412 57.59 -23.49 -67.67
N GLY A 413 56.98 -24.68 -67.58
CA GLY A 413 57.58 -25.84 -66.92
C GLY A 413 58.86 -26.32 -67.61
N MET A 414 58.88 -26.36 -68.94
CA MET A 414 60.08 -26.71 -69.72
C MET A 414 61.16 -25.64 -69.59
N GLN A 415 60.80 -24.36 -69.63
CA GLN A 415 61.74 -23.24 -69.46
C GLN A 415 62.35 -23.25 -68.06
N TRP A 416 61.54 -23.51 -67.03
CA TRP A 416 62.02 -23.72 -65.67
C TRP A 416 62.98 -24.91 -65.59
N THR A 417 62.65 -26.02 -66.25
CA THR A 417 63.50 -27.22 -66.28
C THR A 417 64.82 -26.95 -67.01
N ILE A 418 64.79 -26.27 -68.16
CA ILE A 418 65.98 -25.88 -68.92
C ILE A 418 66.84 -24.92 -68.09
N HIS A 419 66.24 -23.94 -67.43
CA HIS A 419 66.95 -23.00 -66.58
C HIS A 419 67.64 -23.71 -65.41
N GLN A 420 66.95 -24.68 -64.79
CA GLN A 420 67.51 -25.51 -63.74
C GLN A 420 68.70 -26.35 -64.25
N VAL A 421 68.57 -26.98 -65.43
CA VAL A 421 69.65 -27.74 -66.07
C VAL A 421 70.82 -26.85 -66.47
N GLU A 422 70.57 -25.62 -66.93
CA GLU A 422 71.62 -24.64 -67.24
C GLU A 422 72.41 -24.26 -65.98
N ILE A 423 71.74 -24.07 -64.85
CA ILE A 423 72.37 -23.83 -63.54
C ILE A 423 73.23 -25.04 -63.15
N ASP A 424 72.71 -26.26 -63.29
CA ASP A 424 73.44 -27.49 -62.94
C ASP A 424 74.64 -27.76 -63.87
N LEU A 425 74.53 -27.41 -65.16
CA LEU A 425 75.63 -27.47 -66.13
C LEU A 425 76.72 -26.43 -65.84
N LYS A 426 76.35 -25.18 -65.55
CA LYS A 426 77.32 -24.15 -65.12
C LYS A 426 78.07 -24.59 -63.87
N ARG A 427 77.35 -25.16 -62.91
CA ARG A 427 77.93 -25.69 -61.68
C ARG A 427 78.89 -26.85 -61.93
N SER A 428 78.57 -27.77 -62.85
CA SER A 428 79.46 -28.90 -63.18
C SER A 428 80.66 -28.49 -64.04
N LEU A 429 80.53 -27.48 -64.91
CA LEU A 429 81.65 -26.90 -65.66
C LEU A 429 82.67 -26.21 -64.72
N GLU A 430 82.18 -25.45 -63.74
CA GLU A 430 83.00 -24.84 -62.69
C GLU A 430 83.76 -25.87 -61.83
N HIS A 431 83.24 -27.10 -61.72
CA HIS A 431 83.89 -28.19 -60.96
C HIS A 431 84.88 -29.01 -61.81
N ALA A 432 84.89 -28.88 -63.13
CA ALA A 432 85.79 -29.60 -64.04
C ALA A 432 87.02 -28.77 -64.48
N GLU A 433 87.02 -27.45 -64.23
CA GLU A 433 88.14 -26.54 -64.48
C GLU A 433 89.03 -26.28 -63.25
N SER A 434 88.85 -27.03 -62.16
CA SER A 434 89.81 -27.17 -61.04
C SER A 434 90.40 -28.58 -61.01
#